data_AF-A0A4Y1Z853-F1
#
_entry.id   AF-A0A4Y1Z853-F1
#
_cell.length_a   1.000
_cell.length_b   1.000
_cell.length_c   1.000
_cell.angle_alpha   90.00
_cell.angle_beta   90.00
_cell.angle_gamma   90.00
#
_symmetry.space_group_name_H-M   'P 1'
#
loop_
_entity.id
_entity.type
_entity.pdbx_description
1 polymer ?
#
loop_
_entity_poly.entity_id
_entity_poly.type
_entity_poly.pdbx_seq_one_letter_code
_entity_poly.pdbx_strand_id
1 'polypeptide(L)'
;MSEFRYLPLTEKDRHDMLDVIGINSDEALFADVPEKIRFKGELNLESKLSEPELIRFSLHLRKRMQVQPNTHLFLARVSMTITFRLS
;
A
#
# COMPACT_ATOMS: atom_id res chain seq x y z
N MET A 1 -18.40 -6.37 14.44
CA MET A 1 -17.00 -5.92 14.59
C MET A 1 -16.36 -5.99 13.22
N SER A 2 -15.74 -4.91 12.73
CA SER A 2 -15.24 -4.81 11.36
C SER A 2 -14.10 -5.80 11.12
N GLU A 3 -14.24 -6.66 10.10
CA GLU A 3 -13.25 -7.67 9.69
C GLU A 3 -11.95 -7.04 9.16
N PHE A 4 -11.97 -5.74 8.85
CA PHE A 4 -10.85 -4.98 8.29
C PHE A 4 -10.37 -3.88 9.25
N ARG A 5 -9.09 -3.90 9.63
CA ARG A 5 -8.49 -2.88 10.51
C ARG A 5 -8.38 -1.49 9.88
N TYR A 6 -8.36 -1.42 8.54
CA TYR A 6 -8.19 -0.17 7.80
C TYR A 6 -9.51 0.44 7.32
N LEU A 7 -10.63 -0.28 7.53
CA LEU A 7 -11.97 0.19 7.22
C LEU A 7 -12.84 -0.01 8.46
N PRO A 8 -12.85 0.97 9.40
CA PRO A 8 -13.60 0.89 10.64
C PRO A 8 -15.10 1.17 10.41
N LEU A 9 -15.68 0.57 9.36
CA LEU A 9 -17.08 0.70 9.00
C LEU A 9 -17.76 -0.65 9.20
N THR A 10 -18.96 -0.64 9.75
CA THR A 10 -19.84 -1.81 9.77
C THR A 10 -20.74 -1.82 8.54
N GLU A 11 -21.32 -2.97 8.22
CA GLU A 11 -22.31 -3.06 7.13
C GLU A 11 -23.55 -2.20 7.41
N LYS A 12 -23.88 -1.96 8.69
CA LYS A 12 -24.93 -1.03 9.07
C LYS A 12 -24.55 0.40 8.70
N ASP A 13 -23.34 0.84 9.06
CA ASP A 13 -22.87 2.20 8.73
C ASP A 13 -22.83 2.42 7.22
N ARG A 14 -22.45 1.39 6.45
CA ARG A 14 -22.49 1.42 4.98
C ARG A 14 -23.92 1.65 4.49
N HIS A 15 -24.90 0.91 5.00
CA HIS A 15 -26.30 1.06 4.60
C HIS A 15 -26.87 2.43 4.97
N ASP A 16 -26.64 2.87 6.22
CA ASP A 16 -27.08 4.17 6.70
C ASP A 16 -26.50 5.32 5.83
N MET A 17 -25.25 5.20 5.36
CA MET A 17 -24.64 6.16 4.43
C MET A 17 -25.28 6.12 3.03
N LEU A 18 -25.55 4.94 2.48
CA LEU A 18 -26.21 4.78 1.17
C LEU A 18 -27.63 5.36 1.18
N ASP A 19 -28.37 5.16 2.28
CA ASP A 19 -29.71 5.71 2.50
C ASP A 19 -29.71 7.25 2.53
N VAL A 20 -28.72 7.85 3.21
CA VAL A 20 -28.55 9.32 3.24
C VAL A 20 -28.28 9.89 1.85
N ILE A 21 -27.53 9.17 1.02
CA ILE A 21 -27.21 9.56 -0.36
C ILE A 21 -28.39 9.24 -1.31
N GLY A 22 -29.33 8.38 -0.89
CA GLY A 22 -30.51 7.99 -1.67
C GLY A 22 -30.20 6.98 -2.78
N ILE A 23 -29.17 6.16 -2.61
CA ILE A 23 -28.73 5.16 -3.59
C ILE A 23 -28.79 3.76 -3.00
N ASN A 24 -29.12 2.76 -3.82
CA ASN A 24 -29.35 1.38 -3.34
C ASN A 24 -28.14 0.45 -3.50
N SER A 25 -27.08 0.90 -4.17
CA SER A 25 -25.88 0.09 -4.40
C SER A 25 -24.63 0.97 -4.48
N ASP A 26 -23.49 0.38 -4.14
CA ASP A 26 -22.18 1.01 -4.21
C ASP A 26 -21.75 1.29 -5.66
N GLU A 27 -22.23 0.53 -6.64
CA GLU A 27 -22.00 0.82 -8.06
C GLU A 27 -22.55 2.20 -8.48
N ALA A 28 -23.63 2.66 -7.84
CA ALA A 28 -24.19 3.97 -8.12
C ALA A 28 -23.23 5.12 -7.74
N LEU A 29 -22.32 4.92 -6.79
CA LEU A 29 -21.28 5.89 -6.45
C LEU A 29 -20.27 6.11 -7.59
N PHE A 30 -20.16 5.14 -8.50
CA PHE A 30 -19.23 5.20 -9.62
C PHE A 30 -19.88 5.71 -10.90
N ALA A 31 -21.17 6.10 -10.89
CA ALA A 31 -21.93 6.49 -12.09
C ALA A 31 -21.22 7.53 -12.98
N ASP A 32 -20.49 8.46 -12.38
CA ASP A 32 -19.73 9.51 -13.08
C ASP A 32 -18.49 8.99 -13.83
N VAL A 33 -18.03 7.77 -13.53
CA VAL A 33 -16.92 7.11 -14.23
C VAL A 33 -17.49 6.29 -15.39
N PRO A 34 -17.26 6.65 -16.66
CA PRO A 34 -17.80 5.90 -17.79
C PRO A 34 -17.27 4.46 -17.84
N GLU A 35 -18.13 3.48 -18.09
CA GLU A 35 -17.72 2.05 -18.16
C GLU A 35 -16.61 1.76 -19.18
N LYS A 36 -16.51 2.58 -20.23
CA LYS A 36 -15.46 2.48 -21.26
C LYS A 36 -14.04 2.70 -20.73
N ILE A 37 -13.89 3.44 -19.63
CA ILE A 37 -12.59 3.69 -18.97
C ILE A 37 -12.45 2.94 -17.64
N ARG A 38 -13.51 2.29 -17.16
CA ARG A 38 -13.42 1.44 -15.97
C ARG A 38 -12.58 0.21 -16.30
N PHE A 39 -11.67 -0.13 -15.39
CA PHE A 39 -10.95 -1.39 -15.48
C PHE A 39 -11.92 -2.55 -15.22
N LYS A 40 -12.06 -3.46 -16.19
CA LYS A 40 -13.02 -4.57 -16.17
C LYS A 40 -12.42 -5.92 -15.78
N GLY A 41 -11.10 -5.97 -15.57
CA GLY A 41 -10.40 -7.17 -15.14
C GLY A 41 -10.30 -7.26 -13.62
N GLU A 42 -9.79 -8.38 -13.15
CA GLU A 42 -9.29 -8.48 -11.79
C GLU A 42 -7.88 -7.87 -11.73
N LEU A 43 -7.57 -7.21 -10.62
CA LEU A 43 -6.21 -6.71 -10.40
C LEU A 43 -5.28 -7.92 -10.29
N ASN A 44 -4.21 -7.94 -11.09
CA ASN A 44 -3.17 -8.96 -11.01
C ASN A 44 -2.28 -8.70 -9.78
N LEU A 45 -2.86 -8.91 -8.60
CA LEU A 45 -2.21 -8.75 -7.31
C LEU A 45 -2.09 -10.11 -6.64
N GLU A 46 -1.00 -10.29 -5.89
CA GLU A 46 -0.85 -11.44 -5.01
C GLU A 46 -1.96 -11.44 -3.94
N SER A 47 -2.27 -12.62 -3.41
CA SER A 47 -3.32 -12.78 -2.42
C SER A 47 -3.06 -11.92 -1.19
N LYS A 48 -4.14 -11.50 -0.51
CA LYS A 48 -4.05 -10.74 0.73
C LYS A 48 -3.18 -11.50 1.74
N LEU A 49 -2.03 -10.91 2.10
CA LEU A 49 -1.21 -11.42 3.18
C LEU A 49 -1.81 -10.97 4.51
N SER A 50 -1.89 -11.87 5.48
CA SER A 50 -2.16 -11.46 6.86
C SER A 50 -0.99 -10.61 7.39
N GLU A 51 -1.23 -9.79 8.42
CA GLU A 51 -0.19 -8.96 9.03
C GLU A 51 1.11 -9.72 9.40
N PRO A 52 1.07 -10.90 10.08
CA PRO A 52 2.30 -11.63 10.37
C PRO A 52 2.98 -12.17 9.11
N GLU A 53 2.22 -12.52 8.07
CA GLU A 53 2.78 -12.96 6.78
C GLU A 53 3.47 -11.80 6.05
N LEU A 54 2.87 -10.61 6.05
CA LEU A 54 3.43 -9.41 5.45
C LEU A 54 4.78 -9.05 6.10
N ILE A 55 4.87 -9.13 7.42
CA ILE A 55 6.13 -8.89 8.15
C ILE A 55 7.20 -9.91 7.74
N ARG A 56 6.85 -11.21 7.70
CA ARG A 56 7.78 -12.27 7.27
C ARG A 56 8.23 -12.05 5.83
N PHE A 57 7.33 -11.69 4.93
CA PHE A 57 7.62 -11.42 3.53
C PHE A 57 8.58 -10.22 3.39
N SER A 58 8.32 -9.11 4.08
CA SER A 58 9.19 -7.93 4.08
C SER A 58 10.60 -8.25 4.60
N LEU A 59 10.71 -9.01 5.70
CA LEU A 59 12.00 -9.45 6.24
C LEU A 59 12.76 -10.36 5.27
N HIS A 60 12.04 -11.25 4.58
CA HIS A 60 12.61 -12.13 3.56
C HIS A 60 13.14 -11.34 2.37
N LEU A 61 12.38 -10.36 1.86
CA LEU A 61 12.84 -9.48 0.78
C LEU A 61 14.08 -8.69 1.21
N ARG A 62 14.09 -8.12 2.42
CA ARG A 62 15.26 -7.41 2.97
C ARG A 62 16.51 -8.28 2.99
N LYS A 63 16.38 -9.55 3.40
CA LYS A 63 17.52 -10.49 3.43
C LYS A 63 18.09 -10.73 2.04
N ARG A 64 17.22 -10.83 1.02
CA ARG A 64 17.66 -10.97 -0.38
C ARG A 64 18.34 -9.71 -0.93
N MET A 65 17.91 -8.53 -0.48
CA MET A 65 18.49 -7.25 -0.91
C MET A 65 19.75 -6.84 -0.15
N GLN A 66 20.34 -7.69 0.70
CA GLN A 66 21.61 -7.36 1.37
C GLN A 66 22.73 -7.20 0.35
N VAL A 67 23.06 -5.94 0.09
CA VAL A 67 24.29 -5.52 -0.61
C VAL A 67 25.48 -6.06 0.17
N GLN A 68 26.39 -6.75 -0.54
CA GLN A 68 27.55 -7.40 0.07
C GLN A 68 28.35 -6.41 0.94
N PRO A 69 28.84 -6.82 2.13
CA PRO A 69 29.57 -5.93 3.05
C PRO A 69 30.86 -5.35 2.45
N ASN A 70 31.36 -5.91 1.34
CA ASN A 70 32.55 -5.44 0.63
C ASN A 70 32.23 -4.36 -0.43
N THR A 71 31.01 -3.84 -0.45
CA THR A 71 30.66 -2.72 -1.30
C THR A 71 31.26 -1.48 -0.67
N HIS A 72 32.51 -1.16 -1.03
CA HIS A 72 33.12 0.13 -0.77
C HIS A 72 32.23 1.19 -1.41
N LEU A 73 31.25 1.70 -0.65
CA LEU A 73 30.35 2.75 -1.07
C LEU A 73 31.19 4.03 -1.16
N PHE A 74 31.85 4.21 -2.30
CA PHE A 74 32.78 5.32 -2.56
C PHE A 74 32.08 6.67 -2.34
N LEU A 75 30.77 6.72 -2.54
CA LEU A 75 29.90 7.88 -2.30
C LEU A 75 29.85 8.30 -0.82
N ALA A 76 29.93 7.37 0.14
CA ALA A 76 29.95 7.72 1.57
C ALA A 76 31.28 8.36 2.00
N ARG A 77 32.40 7.94 1.39
CA ARG A 77 33.74 8.48 1.65
C ARG A 77 33.88 9.93 1.15
N VAL A 78 33.28 10.25 0.00
CA VAL A 78 33.32 11.62 -0.55
C VAL A 78 32.50 12.58 0.30
N SER A 79 31.32 12.16 0.80
CA SER A 79 30.48 13.01 1.63
C SER A 79 31.18 13.38 2.96
N MET A 80 31.84 12.43 3.61
CA MET A 80 32.57 12.68 4.88
C MET A 80 33.85 13.51 4.69
N THR A 81 34.47 13.48 3.51
CA THR A 81 35.68 14.27 3.22
C THR A 81 35.37 15.75 2.95
N ILE A 82 34.20 16.04 2.35
CA ILE A 82 33.77 17.41 2.08
C ILE A 82 33.36 18.12 3.39
N THR A 83 32.72 17.42 4.33
CA THR A 83 32.31 18.00 5.61
C THR A 83 33.50 18.36 6.52
N PHE A 84 34.63 17.68 6.39
CA PHE A 84 35.80 17.93 7.25
C PHE A 84 36.76 19.02 6.72
N ARG A 85 36.65 19.42 5.45
CA ARG A 85 37.51 20.46 4.84
C ARG A 85 36.89 21.86 4.86
N LEU A 86 35.72 22.01 5.48
CA LEU A 86 34.95 23.26 5.55
C LEU A 86 34.81 23.81 6.99
N SER A 87 35.61 23.35 7.94
CA SER A 87 35.72 23.94 9.29
C SER A 87 37.13 24.43 9.60
#